data_AF-A0A3C1LX83-F1
#
_entry.id   AF-A0A3C1LX83-F1
#
_cell.length_a   1.000
_cell.length_b   1.000
_cell.length_c   1.000
_cell.angle_alpha   90.00
_cell.angle_beta   90.00
_cell.angle_gamma   90.00
#
_symmetry.space_group_name_H-M   'P 1'
#
loop_
_entity.id
_entity.type
_entity.pdbx_description
1 polymer ?
#
loop_
_entity_poly.entity_id
_entity_poly.type
_entity_poly.pdbx_seq_one_letter_code
_entity_poly.pdbx_strand_id
1 'polypeptide(L)'
;QQEGYNPMSGCLPVLIQFPILFGLIDVIYRPLNHIVRLNKDMVNSLKEIALKVATETNPSYFNSFSKEINIIEAVKNHSQAFIENGISADIVNKINSFDMSFLGMNLGQVPKWEFSLLVLIPILSGVTSFIFSVVSMNANPSNDSAAGATKTMMFVMPLFSVWIAFTVPAGVGLYWILGNVFGLIQSVILNKMINPREYAERARQELAEAKERERQNKIEAKRKIKDGEVKPEDAVAAKALSPKEIARIKLAAARKRDAEKYGEEYVEVTDDDLK
;
A
#
# COMPACT_ATOMS: atom_id res chain seq x y z
N GLN A 1 11.90 -1.47 18.29
CA GLN A 1 11.41 -2.60 19.13
C GLN A 1 11.05 -2.17 20.54
N GLN A 2 11.74 -1.20 21.16
CA GLN A 2 11.39 -0.69 22.51
C GLN A 2 9.95 -0.15 22.64
N GLU A 3 9.41 0.47 21.59
CA GLU A 3 8.02 0.97 21.55
C GLU A 3 6.99 -0.05 21.02
N GLY A 4 7.34 -1.33 20.85
CA GLY A 4 6.42 -2.37 20.36
C GLY A 4 5.92 -2.23 18.91
N TYR A 5 6.40 -1.23 18.15
CA TYR A 5 5.98 -1.00 16.77
C TYR A 5 6.45 -2.11 15.79
N ASN A 6 5.51 -2.66 15.02
CA ASN A 6 5.80 -3.62 13.94
C ASN A 6 6.00 -2.87 12.61
N PRO A 7 7.19 -2.96 11.98
CA PRO A 7 7.45 -2.31 10.69
C PRO A 7 6.55 -2.83 9.55
N MET A 8 5.96 -4.03 9.67
CA MET A 8 5.01 -4.57 8.69
C MET A 8 3.57 -4.08 8.87
N SER A 9 3.27 -3.29 9.92
CA SER A 9 1.91 -2.76 10.11
C SER A 9 1.43 -1.90 8.93
N GLY A 10 2.35 -1.28 8.18
CA GLY A 10 2.01 -0.49 6.99
C GLY A 10 1.51 -1.30 5.79
N CYS A 11 1.85 -2.59 5.67
CA CYS A 11 1.38 -3.45 4.57
C CYS A 11 0.17 -4.31 4.95
N LEU A 12 -0.17 -4.39 6.25
CA LEU A 12 -1.32 -5.16 6.73
C LEU A 12 -2.66 -4.74 6.08
N PRO A 13 -2.97 -3.44 5.91
CA PRO A 13 -4.19 -3.03 5.21
C PRO A 13 -4.23 -3.54 3.77
N VAL A 14 -3.09 -3.55 3.08
CA VAL A 14 -2.98 -4.03 1.71
C VAL A 14 -3.23 -5.55 1.63
N LEU A 15 -2.75 -6.32 2.60
CA LEU A 15 -3.01 -7.76 2.67
C LEU A 15 -4.49 -8.07 2.88
N ILE A 16 -5.18 -7.31 3.73
CA ILE A 16 -6.63 -7.48 3.95
C ILE A 16 -7.44 -7.04 2.72
N GLN A 17 -6.96 -6.02 2.02
CA GLN A 17 -7.60 -5.47 0.83
C GLN A 17 -7.59 -6.44 -0.36
N PHE A 18 -6.51 -7.22 -0.55
CA PHE A 18 -6.37 -8.09 -1.71
C PHE A 18 -7.51 -9.12 -1.88
N PRO A 19 -7.90 -9.91 -0.86
CA PRO A 19 -9.03 -10.83 -0.97
C PRO A 19 -10.34 -10.14 -1.38
N ILE A 20 -10.60 -8.94 -0.86
CA ILE A 20 -11.80 -8.17 -1.20
C ILE A 20 -11.77 -7.75 -2.67
N LEU A 21 -10.63 -7.22 -3.12
CA LEU A 21 -10.43 -6.81 -4.51
C LEU A 21 -10.59 -8.00 -5.48
N PHE A 22 -9.94 -9.13 -5.20
CA PHE A 22 -10.02 -10.31 -6.06
C PHE A 22 -11.43 -10.91 -6.09
N GLY A 23 -12.13 -10.94 -4.94
CA GLY A 23 -13.52 -11.38 -4.89
C GLY A 23 -14.44 -10.48 -5.72
N LEU A 24 -14.28 -9.16 -5.63
CA LEU A 24 -15.05 -8.22 -6.44
C LEU A 24 -14.75 -8.38 -7.94
N ILE A 25 -13.48 -8.47 -8.31
CA ILE A 25 -13.05 -8.67 -9.69
C ILE A 25 -13.67 -9.96 -10.25
N ASP A 26 -13.63 -11.07 -9.51
CA ASP A 26 -14.19 -12.35 -9.96
C ASP A 26 -15.71 -12.23 -10.23
N VAL A 27 -16.46 -11.55 -9.36
CA VAL A 27 -17.90 -11.29 -9.57
C VAL A 27 -18.16 -10.42 -10.80
N ILE A 28 -17.36 -9.38 -11.02
CA ILE A 28 -17.52 -8.47 -12.18
C ILE A 28 -17.16 -9.19 -13.49
N TYR A 29 -16.17 -10.08 -13.46
CA TYR A 29 -15.68 -10.78 -14.65
C TYR A 29 -16.55 -12.00 -14.99
N ARG A 30 -17.25 -12.56 -13.99
CA ARG A 30 -18.10 -13.74 -14.11
C ARG A 30 -19.54 -13.53 -13.60
N PRO A 31 -20.26 -12.53 -14.13
CA PRO A 31 -21.62 -12.22 -13.68
C PRO A 31 -22.64 -13.32 -13.97
N LEU A 32 -22.44 -14.14 -15.01
CA LEU A 32 -23.36 -15.25 -15.30
C LEU A 32 -23.26 -16.31 -14.19
N ASN A 33 -22.06 -16.59 -13.70
CA ASN A 33 -21.87 -17.53 -12.59
C ASN A 33 -22.29 -16.95 -11.23
N HIS A 34 -21.90 -15.72 -10.90
CA HIS A 34 -22.11 -15.19 -9.55
C HIS A 34 -23.43 -14.45 -9.34
N ILE A 35 -23.93 -13.74 -10.36
CA ILE A 35 -25.12 -12.89 -10.25
C ILE A 35 -26.34 -13.60 -10.85
N VAL A 36 -26.25 -14.05 -12.09
CA VAL A 36 -27.32 -14.80 -12.77
C VAL A 36 -27.41 -16.24 -12.23
N ARG A 37 -26.36 -16.73 -11.56
CA ARG A 37 -26.27 -18.05 -10.91
C ARG A 37 -26.47 -19.22 -11.89
N LEU A 38 -25.84 -19.13 -13.05
CA LEU A 38 -25.75 -20.22 -14.00
C LEU A 38 -24.59 -21.14 -13.63
N ASN A 39 -24.75 -22.45 -13.83
CA ASN A 39 -23.67 -23.40 -13.64
C ASN A 39 -22.62 -23.28 -14.76
N LYS A 40 -21.45 -23.88 -14.56
CA LYS A 40 -20.32 -23.78 -15.50
C LYS A 40 -20.65 -24.39 -16.86
N ASP A 41 -21.40 -25.49 -16.88
CA ASP A 41 -21.75 -26.20 -18.11
C ASP A 41 -22.66 -25.34 -18.99
N MET A 42 -23.66 -24.68 -18.40
CA MET A 42 -24.54 -23.74 -19.09
C MET A 42 -23.75 -22.54 -19.63
N VAL A 43 -22.84 -21.97 -18.85
CA VAL A 43 -21.98 -20.87 -19.33
C VAL A 43 -21.10 -21.31 -20.49
N ASN A 44 -20.59 -22.54 -20.49
CA ASN A 44 -19.83 -23.10 -21.60
C ASN A 44 -20.70 -23.29 -22.85
N SER A 45 -21.92 -23.83 -22.72
CA SER A 45 -22.86 -23.94 -23.84
C SER A 45 -23.21 -22.57 -24.43
N LEU A 46 -23.48 -21.57 -23.57
CA LEU A 46 -23.70 -20.20 -24.00
C LEU A 46 -22.49 -19.63 -24.74
N LYS A 47 -21.27 -19.89 -24.26
CA LYS A 47 -20.04 -19.46 -24.92
C LYS A 47 -19.88 -20.09 -26.30
N GLU A 48 -20.17 -21.38 -26.46
CA GLU A 48 -20.07 -22.07 -27.76
C GLU A 48 -21.04 -21.51 -28.79
N ILE A 49 -22.28 -21.22 -28.37
CA ILE A 49 -23.28 -20.58 -29.23
C ILE A 49 -22.85 -19.15 -29.53
N ALA A 50 -22.44 -18.39 -28.52
CA ALA A 50 -21.99 -17.01 -28.67
C ALA A 50 -20.79 -16.92 -29.63
N LEU A 51 -19.87 -17.88 -29.60
CA LEU A 51 -18.79 -17.99 -30.58
C LEU A 51 -19.35 -18.13 -31.99
N LYS A 52 -20.22 -19.10 -32.24
CA LYS A 52 -20.80 -19.35 -33.58
C LYS A 52 -21.56 -18.13 -34.12
N VAL A 53 -22.30 -17.44 -33.25
CA VAL A 53 -23.16 -16.31 -33.64
C VAL A 53 -22.36 -15.00 -33.74
N ALA A 54 -21.28 -14.83 -32.98
CA ALA A 54 -20.45 -13.62 -32.99
C ALA A 54 -19.24 -13.68 -33.96
N THR A 55 -18.89 -14.85 -34.52
CA THR A 55 -17.66 -15.06 -35.33
C THR A 55 -17.61 -14.39 -36.70
N GLU A 56 -18.48 -13.45 -37.04
CA GLU A 56 -18.28 -12.61 -38.23
C GLU A 56 -17.44 -11.35 -37.97
N THR A 57 -17.22 -10.93 -36.71
CA THR A 57 -16.72 -9.56 -36.46
C THR A 57 -15.46 -9.39 -35.60
N ASN A 58 -14.99 -10.37 -34.80
CA ASN A 58 -13.70 -10.22 -34.09
C ASN A 58 -13.11 -11.53 -33.50
N PRO A 59 -11.99 -12.08 -34.01
CA PRO A 59 -11.35 -13.28 -33.48
C PRO A 59 -10.90 -13.21 -32.01
N SER A 60 -10.74 -11.99 -31.48
CA SER A 60 -10.30 -11.72 -30.10
C SER A 60 -11.45 -11.55 -29.10
N TYR A 61 -12.71 -11.74 -29.52
CA TYR A 61 -13.92 -11.44 -28.72
C TYR A 61 -13.94 -12.14 -27.36
N PHE A 62 -13.44 -13.37 -27.26
CA PHE A 62 -13.40 -14.14 -26.00
C PHE A 62 -12.00 -14.27 -25.38
N ASN A 63 -10.99 -13.57 -25.91
CA ASN A 63 -9.63 -13.54 -25.36
C ASN A 63 -9.41 -12.39 -24.36
N SER A 64 -10.45 -11.61 -24.08
CA SER A 64 -10.41 -10.51 -23.12
C SER A 64 -10.78 -10.96 -21.71
N PHE A 65 -10.57 -10.07 -20.76
CA PHE A 65 -11.02 -10.18 -19.37
C PHE A 65 -12.56 -10.18 -19.21
N SER A 66 -13.31 -9.78 -20.24
CA SER A 66 -14.76 -9.57 -20.20
C SER A 66 -15.57 -10.70 -20.86
N LYS A 67 -15.12 -11.96 -20.73
CA LYS A 67 -15.68 -13.10 -21.48
C LYS A 67 -17.19 -13.26 -21.30
N GLU A 68 -17.66 -13.28 -20.05
CA GLU A 68 -19.09 -13.47 -19.77
C GLU A 68 -19.94 -12.24 -20.10
N ILE A 69 -19.37 -11.03 -20.01
CA ILE A 69 -20.02 -9.80 -20.49
C ILE A 69 -20.30 -9.90 -21.99
N ASN A 70 -19.33 -10.41 -22.75
CA ASN A 70 -19.46 -10.60 -24.19
C ASN A 70 -20.48 -11.70 -24.54
N ILE A 71 -20.62 -12.73 -23.71
CA ILE A 71 -21.71 -13.72 -23.83
C ILE A 71 -23.06 -13.03 -23.60
N ILE A 72 -23.20 -12.24 -22.54
CA ILE A 72 -24.45 -11.52 -22.22
C ILE A 72 -24.84 -10.61 -23.39
N GLU A 73 -23.89 -9.88 -23.96
CA GLU A 73 -24.13 -9.02 -25.14
C GLU A 73 -24.58 -9.84 -26.35
N ALA A 74 -23.92 -10.97 -26.64
CA ALA A 74 -24.34 -11.86 -27.71
C ALA A 74 -25.77 -12.41 -27.51
N VAL A 75 -26.12 -12.80 -26.28
CA VAL A 75 -27.47 -13.27 -25.94
C VAL A 75 -28.50 -12.15 -26.14
N LYS A 76 -28.19 -10.93 -25.71
CA LYS A 76 -29.08 -9.76 -25.88
C LYS A 76 -29.31 -9.42 -27.35
N ASN A 77 -28.27 -9.48 -28.17
CA ASN A 77 -28.35 -9.11 -29.59
C ASN A 77 -28.89 -10.24 -30.48
N HIS A 78 -28.77 -11.50 -30.06
CA HIS A 78 -29.13 -12.67 -30.86
C HIS A 78 -29.99 -13.69 -30.11
N SER A 79 -30.88 -13.25 -29.22
CA SER A 79 -31.66 -14.10 -28.31
C SER A 79 -32.31 -15.32 -29.00
N GLN A 80 -32.88 -15.12 -30.20
CA GLN A 80 -33.53 -16.17 -30.96
C GLN A 80 -32.57 -17.31 -31.35
N ALA A 81 -31.34 -16.98 -31.76
CA ALA A 81 -30.33 -17.99 -32.12
C ALA A 81 -29.94 -18.86 -30.92
N PHE A 82 -29.93 -18.32 -29.71
CA PHE A 82 -29.66 -19.10 -28.50
C PHE A 82 -30.80 -20.07 -28.17
N ILE A 83 -32.05 -19.65 -28.39
CA ILE A 83 -33.23 -20.51 -28.19
C ILE A 83 -33.22 -21.66 -29.19
N GLU A 84 -32.96 -21.38 -30.46
CA GLU A 84 -32.87 -22.38 -31.53
C GLU A 84 -31.73 -23.39 -31.32
N ASN A 85 -30.65 -22.96 -30.65
CA ASN A 85 -29.54 -23.82 -30.28
C ASN A 85 -29.71 -24.51 -28.90
N GLY A 86 -30.94 -24.55 -28.37
CA GLY A 86 -31.30 -25.38 -27.21
C GLY A 86 -31.19 -24.72 -25.84
N ILE A 87 -30.97 -23.40 -25.75
CA ILE A 87 -31.06 -22.66 -24.49
C ILE A 87 -32.53 -22.34 -24.21
N SER A 88 -33.01 -22.60 -22.99
CA SER A 88 -34.41 -22.31 -22.65
C SER A 88 -34.72 -20.80 -22.71
N ALA A 89 -35.94 -20.45 -23.12
CA ALA A 89 -36.40 -19.07 -23.18
C ALA A 89 -36.30 -18.37 -21.80
N ASP A 90 -36.52 -19.10 -20.71
CA ASP A 90 -36.39 -18.58 -19.35
C ASP A 90 -34.96 -18.13 -19.03
N ILE A 91 -33.94 -18.90 -19.44
CA ILE A 91 -32.53 -18.53 -19.22
C ILE A 91 -32.18 -17.30 -20.06
N VAL A 92 -32.62 -17.26 -21.32
CA VAL A 92 -32.39 -16.11 -22.21
C VAL A 92 -33.04 -14.85 -21.63
N ASN A 93 -34.28 -14.93 -21.17
CA ASN A 93 -34.98 -13.81 -20.52
C ASN A 93 -34.29 -13.37 -19.22
N LYS A 94 -33.76 -14.32 -18.44
CA LYS A 94 -32.99 -14.02 -17.23
C LYS A 94 -31.69 -13.27 -17.54
N ILE A 95 -31.01 -13.62 -18.63
CA ILE A 95 -29.80 -12.92 -19.08
C ILE A 95 -30.16 -11.54 -19.67
N ASN A 96 -31.25 -11.44 -20.41
CA ASN A 96 -31.69 -10.18 -21.01
C ASN A 96 -32.12 -9.15 -19.96
N SER A 97 -32.75 -9.59 -18.87
CA SER A 97 -33.13 -8.73 -17.75
C SER A 97 -31.94 -8.33 -16.86
N PHE A 98 -30.78 -8.96 -17.01
CA PHE A 98 -29.58 -8.58 -16.27
C PHE A 98 -29.01 -7.27 -16.81
N ASP A 99 -28.96 -6.25 -15.96
CA ASP A 99 -28.45 -4.92 -16.29
C ASP A 99 -27.26 -4.54 -15.40
N MET A 100 -26.18 -4.10 -16.03
CA MET A 100 -24.97 -3.58 -15.36
C MET A 100 -24.82 -2.07 -15.61
N SER A 101 -25.88 -1.42 -16.06
CA SER A 101 -25.87 0.01 -16.33
C SER A 101 -25.96 0.80 -15.03
N PHE A 102 -25.06 1.77 -14.86
CA PHE A 102 -25.07 2.71 -13.75
C PHE A 102 -24.83 4.11 -14.30
N LEU A 103 -25.72 5.06 -13.98
CA LEU A 103 -25.67 6.43 -14.51
C LEU A 103 -25.58 6.50 -16.05
N GLY A 104 -26.22 5.54 -16.74
CA GLY A 104 -26.18 5.44 -18.21
C GLY A 104 -24.90 4.82 -18.78
N MET A 105 -24.00 4.30 -17.94
CA MET A 105 -22.77 3.61 -18.36
C MET A 105 -22.85 2.11 -18.07
N ASN A 106 -22.46 1.27 -19.02
CA ASN A 106 -22.33 -0.17 -18.78
C ASN A 106 -21.01 -0.47 -18.02
N LEU A 107 -21.12 -0.83 -16.74
CA LEU A 107 -19.95 -1.07 -15.88
C LEU A 107 -19.15 -2.33 -16.24
N GLY A 108 -19.70 -3.23 -17.06
CA GLY A 108 -19.02 -4.42 -17.56
C GLY A 108 -18.05 -4.15 -18.72
N GLN A 109 -18.14 -2.97 -19.35
CA GLN A 109 -17.28 -2.60 -20.46
C GLN A 109 -15.96 -2.02 -19.97
N VAL A 110 -14.90 -2.24 -20.75
CA VAL A 110 -13.59 -1.65 -20.51
C VAL A 110 -13.59 -0.24 -21.13
N PRO A 111 -13.32 0.83 -20.35
CA PRO A 111 -13.21 2.18 -20.88
C PRO A 111 -12.16 2.28 -21.99
N LYS A 112 -12.47 3.05 -23.04
CA LYS A 112 -11.54 3.38 -24.12
C LYS A 112 -11.34 4.89 -24.19
N TRP A 113 -10.28 5.30 -24.88
CA TRP A 113 -10.01 6.70 -25.20
C TRP A 113 -10.96 7.22 -26.29
N GLU A 114 -12.24 7.32 -25.95
CA GLU A 114 -13.31 7.80 -26.82
C GLU A 114 -14.23 8.75 -26.04
N PHE A 115 -14.99 9.58 -26.76
CA PHE A 115 -15.93 10.51 -26.12
C PHE A 115 -17.17 9.75 -25.62
N SER A 116 -17.05 9.14 -24.45
CA SER A 116 -18.13 8.42 -23.77
C SER A 116 -18.08 8.68 -22.27
N LEU A 117 -19.20 8.51 -21.58
CA LEU A 117 -19.24 8.66 -20.11
C LEU A 117 -18.28 7.68 -19.41
N LEU A 118 -17.98 6.52 -20.01
CA LEU A 118 -17.05 5.52 -19.47
C LEU A 118 -15.63 6.07 -19.29
N VAL A 119 -15.18 7.01 -20.15
CA VAL A 119 -13.84 7.62 -20.03
C VAL A 119 -13.67 8.43 -18.75
N LEU A 120 -14.78 8.87 -18.14
CA LEU A 120 -14.75 9.59 -16.88
C LEU A 120 -14.28 8.70 -15.73
N ILE A 121 -14.49 7.38 -15.79
CA ILE A 121 -14.09 6.46 -14.72
C ILE A 121 -12.57 6.45 -14.52
N PRO A 122 -11.72 6.18 -15.54
CA PRO A 122 -10.27 6.27 -15.37
C PRO A 122 -9.79 7.64 -14.90
N ILE A 123 -10.36 8.72 -15.45
CA ILE A 123 -9.98 10.09 -15.10
C ILE A 123 -10.28 10.38 -13.62
N LEU A 124 -11.51 10.08 -13.17
CA LEU A 124 -11.93 10.26 -11.78
C LEU A 124 -11.14 9.35 -10.84
N SER A 125 -10.80 8.13 -11.26
CA SER A 125 -9.95 7.22 -10.49
C SER A 125 -8.57 7.85 -10.24
N GLY A 126 -7.95 8.43 -11.28
CA GLY A 126 -6.69 9.16 -11.16
C GLY A 126 -6.80 10.39 -10.28
N VAL A 127 -7.79 11.25 -10.51
CA VAL A 127 -7.98 12.50 -9.76
C VAL A 127 -8.23 12.21 -8.28
N THR A 128 -9.14 11.29 -7.96
CA THR A 128 -9.42 10.91 -6.56
C THR A 128 -8.21 10.27 -5.89
N SER A 129 -7.48 9.39 -6.60
CA SER A 129 -6.23 8.80 -6.09
C SER A 129 -5.20 9.87 -5.77
N PHE A 130 -5.05 10.87 -6.64
CA PHE A 130 -4.09 11.96 -6.46
C PHE A 130 -4.45 12.83 -5.27
N ILE A 131 -5.70 13.28 -5.16
CA ILE A 131 -6.18 14.08 -4.02
C ILE A 131 -6.00 13.30 -2.71
N PHE A 132 -6.41 12.04 -2.69
CA PHE A 132 -6.22 11.17 -1.53
C PHE A 132 -4.74 11.04 -1.15
N SER A 133 -3.86 10.83 -2.12
CA SER A 133 -2.42 10.71 -1.88
C SER A 133 -1.81 11.99 -1.30
N VAL A 134 -2.17 13.16 -1.83
CA VAL A 134 -1.75 14.47 -1.31
C VAL A 134 -2.17 14.65 0.15
N VAL A 135 -3.44 14.40 0.46
CA VAL A 135 -3.99 14.59 1.80
C VAL A 135 -3.35 13.61 2.80
N SER A 136 -3.20 12.34 2.40
CA SER A 136 -2.59 11.30 3.22
C SER A 136 -1.09 11.56 3.49
N MET A 137 -0.34 12.07 2.52
CA MET A 137 1.06 12.45 2.72
C MET A 137 1.20 13.66 3.65
N ASN A 138 0.37 14.68 3.47
CA ASN A 138 0.38 15.84 4.36
C ASN A 138 -0.01 15.47 5.81
N ALA A 139 -0.77 14.39 5.98
CA ALA A 139 -1.11 13.82 7.28
C ALA A 139 0.04 13.05 7.95
N ASN A 140 1.04 12.60 7.19
CA ASN A 140 2.15 11.80 7.69
C ASN A 140 3.48 12.42 7.28
N PRO A 141 3.86 13.58 7.85
CA PRO A 141 5.14 14.21 7.55
C PRO A 141 6.30 13.29 7.97
N SER A 142 6.89 12.59 6.99
CA SER A 142 8.04 11.72 7.17
C SER A 142 9.34 12.53 7.30
N ASN A 143 10.35 11.96 7.97
CA ASN A 143 11.67 12.57 8.09
C ASN A 143 12.36 12.69 6.72
N ASP A 144 13.20 13.72 6.57
CA ASP A 144 13.84 14.17 5.32
C ASP A 144 14.55 13.08 4.51
N SER A 145 14.97 11.98 5.14
CA SER A 145 15.64 10.84 4.50
C SER A 145 14.74 10.01 3.56
N ALA A 146 13.42 10.13 3.65
CA ALA A 146 12.45 9.36 2.85
C ALA A 146 11.62 10.19 1.86
N ALA A 147 11.81 11.51 1.84
CA ALA A 147 10.95 12.45 1.12
C ALA A 147 10.88 12.21 -0.40
N GLY A 148 11.98 11.77 -1.02
CA GLY A 148 12.03 11.48 -2.46
C GLY A 148 11.15 10.27 -2.85
N ALA A 149 11.24 9.18 -2.10
CA ALA A 149 10.44 7.98 -2.32
C ALA A 149 8.94 8.26 -2.09
N THR A 150 8.61 9.03 -1.06
CA THR A 150 7.21 9.42 -0.77
C THR A 150 6.63 10.30 -1.88
N LYS A 151 7.39 11.29 -2.39
CA LYS A 151 6.94 12.16 -3.50
C LYS A 151 6.71 11.38 -4.79
N THR A 152 7.59 10.44 -5.14
CA THR A 152 7.38 9.59 -6.33
C THR A 152 6.08 8.79 -6.21
N MET A 153 5.80 8.22 -5.03
CA MET A 153 4.58 7.45 -4.80
C MET A 153 3.31 8.29 -4.97
N MET A 154 3.37 9.60 -4.68
CA MET A 154 2.27 10.55 -4.85
C MET A 154 1.77 10.65 -6.30
N PHE A 155 2.69 10.61 -7.26
CA PHE A 155 2.39 10.79 -8.67
C PHE A 155 2.25 9.45 -9.40
N VAL A 156 3.04 8.45 -9.02
CA VAL A 156 3.03 7.15 -9.70
C VAL A 156 1.73 6.38 -9.46
N MET A 157 1.22 6.35 -8.23
CA MET A 157 0.01 5.57 -7.91
C MET A 157 -1.23 6.07 -8.68
N PRO A 158 -1.50 7.38 -8.78
CA PRO A 158 -2.60 7.89 -9.62
C PRO A 158 -2.44 7.55 -11.10
N LEU A 159 -1.24 7.67 -11.65
CA LEU A 159 -0.99 7.30 -13.05
C LEU A 159 -1.23 5.82 -13.30
N PHE A 160 -0.77 4.97 -12.37
CA PHE A 160 -1.02 3.53 -12.42
C PHE A 160 -2.51 3.20 -12.29
N SER A 161 -3.24 3.92 -11.42
CA SER A 161 -4.70 3.80 -11.27
C SER A 161 -5.42 4.12 -12.59
N VAL A 162 -5.06 5.22 -13.26
CA VAL A 162 -5.62 5.58 -14.57
C VAL A 162 -5.32 4.49 -15.59
N TRP A 163 -4.05 4.04 -15.67
CA TRP A 163 -3.64 3.00 -16.60
C TRP A 163 -4.42 1.71 -16.40
N ILE A 164 -4.54 1.21 -15.16
CA ILE A 164 -5.33 0.00 -14.91
C ILE A 164 -6.80 0.21 -15.24
N ALA A 165 -7.39 1.35 -14.89
CA ALA A 165 -8.80 1.62 -15.17
C ALA A 165 -9.16 1.61 -16.67
N PHE A 166 -8.17 1.79 -17.56
CA PHE A 166 -8.33 1.59 -19.01
C PHE A 166 -8.16 0.12 -19.47
N THR A 167 -7.75 -0.79 -18.60
CA THR A 167 -7.49 -2.20 -18.93
C THR A 167 -8.50 -3.17 -18.34
N VAL A 168 -9.29 -2.73 -17.35
CA VAL A 168 -10.25 -3.54 -16.61
C VAL A 168 -11.68 -3.01 -16.84
N PRO A 169 -12.72 -3.83 -16.60
CA PRO A 169 -14.11 -3.36 -16.62
C PRO A 169 -14.32 -2.14 -15.72
N ALA A 170 -15.14 -1.20 -16.17
CA ALA A 170 -15.36 0.08 -15.50
C ALA A 170 -15.87 -0.05 -14.06
N GLY A 171 -16.56 -1.15 -13.72
CA GLY A 171 -16.97 -1.45 -12.35
C GLY A 171 -15.81 -1.55 -11.36
N VAL A 172 -14.64 -2.06 -11.81
CA VAL A 172 -13.43 -2.12 -10.98
C VAL A 172 -12.85 -0.72 -10.77
N GLY A 173 -12.87 0.13 -11.81
CA GLY A 173 -12.48 1.53 -11.68
C GLY A 173 -13.38 2.30 -10.72
N LEU A 174 -14.70 2.08 -10.80
CA LEU A 174 -15.68 2.68 -9.89
C LEU A 174 -15.41 2.28 -8.43
N TYR A 175 -15.03 1.04 -8.19
CA TYR A 175 -14.62 0.58 -6.85
C TYR A 175 -13.43 1.38 -6.29
N TRP A 176 -12.39 1.63 -7.08
CA TRP A 176 -11.26 2.46 -6.63
C TRP A 176 -11.67 3.90 -6.36
N ILE A 177 -12.53 4.49 -7.21
CA ILE A 177 -13.05 5.84 -6.99
C ILE A 177 -13.73 5.91 -5.62
N LEU A 178 -14.66 4.99 -5.33
CA LEU A 178 -15.36 4.95 -4.06
C LEU A 178 -14.38 4.77 -2.90
N GLY A 179 -13.46 3.80 -2.99
CA GLY A 179 -12.44 3.56 -1.98
C GLY A 179 -11.59 4.79 -1.67
N ASN A 180 -11.14 5.51 -2.71
CA ASN A 180 -10.38 6.75 -2.57
C ASN A 180 -11.21 7.86 -1.91
N VAL A 181 -12.48 8.03 -2.29
CA VAL A 181 -13.37 9.02 -1.69
C VAL A 181 -13.62 8.71 -0.21
N PHE A 182 -13.91 7.45 0.14
CA PHE A 182 -14.07 7.01 1.52
C PHE A 182 -12.79 7.24 2.33
N GLY A 183 -11.63 6.83 1.79
CA GLY A 183 -10.33 7.03 2.42
C GLY A 183 -9.99 8.51 2.61
N LEU A 184 -10.32 9.35 1.63
CA LEU A 184 -10.15 10.80 1.72
C LEU A 184 -11.01 11.40 2.83
N ILE A 185 -12.30 11.05 2.89
CA ILE A 185 -13.21 11.51 3.95
C ILE A 185 -12.66 11.09 5.32
N GLN A 186 -12.26 9.82 5.46
CA GLN A 186 -11.68 9.31 6.70
C GLN A 186 -10.40 10.08 7.06
N SER A 187 -9.49 10.30 6.12
CA SER A 187 -8.23 11.02 6.35
C SER A 187 -8.48 12.46 6.79
N VAL A 188 -9.44 13.16 6.16
CA VAL A 188 -9.82 14.51 6.57
C VAL A 188 -10.41 14.55 7.98
N ILE A 189 -11.26 13.58 8.34
CA ILE A 189 -11.84 13.47 9.69
C ILE A 189 -10.74 13.20 10.72
N LEU A 190 -9.86 12.22 10.45
CA LEU A 190 -8.77 11.87 11.36
C LEU A 190 -7.80 13.03 11.54
N ASN A 191 -7.43 13.73 10.48
CA ASN A 191 -6.56 14.91 10.56
C ASN A 191 -7.16 16.05 11.38
N LYS A 192 -8.50 16.15 11.42
CA LYS A 192 -9.20 17.11 12.28
C LYS A 192 -9.24 16.67 13.75
N MET A 193 -9.41 15.37 14.01
CA MET A 193 -9.46 14.84 15.38
C MET A 193 -8.09 14.73 16.03
N ILE A 194 -7.08 14.35 15.26
CA ILE A 194 -5.71 14.11 15.68
C ILE A 194 -4.84 14.98 14.77
N ASN A 195 -4.36 16.12 15.27
CA ASN A 195 -3.51 17.01 14.45
C ASN A 195 -2.12 16.36 14.29
N PRO A 196 -1.80 15.79 13.11
CA PRO A 196 -0.62 14.94 12.99
C PRO A 196 0.68 15.73 13.13
N ARG A 197 0.67 17.04 12.85
CA ARG A 197 1.86 17.89 13.02
C ARG A 197 2.24 18.03 14.48
N GLU A 198 1.25 18.27 15.33
CA GLU A 198 1.48 18.44 16.76
C GLU A 198 1.97 17.14 17.39
N TYR A 199 1.37 15.99 17.04
CA TYR A 199 1.84 14.69 17.51
C TYR A 199 3.24 14.35 16.99
N ALA A 200 3.54 14.65 15.73
CA ALA A 200 4.87 14.44 15.16
C ALA A 200 5.92 15.34 15.84
N GLU A 201 5.59 16.60 16.14
CA GLU A 201 6.47 17.51 16.88
C GLU A 201 6.72 17.02 18.32
N ARG A 202 5.68 16.62 19.05
CA ARG A 202 5.81 16.03 20.39
C ARG A 202 6.69 14.78 20.36
N ALA A 203 6.48 13.87 19.41
CA ALA A 203 7.31 12.68 19.26
C ALA A 203 8.79 13.02 18.94
N ARG A 204 9.04 14.06 18.13
CA ARG A 204 10.41 14.56 17.85
C ARG A 204 11.05 15.17 19.10
N GLN A 205 10.29 15.92 19.88
CA GLN A 205 10.75 16.50 21.15
C GLN A 205 11.10 15.41 22.16
N GLU A 206 10.20 14.44 22.38
CA GLU A 206 10.44 13.29 23.27
C GLU A 206 11.69 12.49 22.85
N LEU A 207 11.90 12.29 21.55
CA LEU A 207 13.10 11.64 21.03
C LEU A 207 14.37 12.48 21.26
N ALA A 208 14.30 13.80 21.06
CA ALA A 208 15.42 14.71 21.30
C ALA A 208 15.80 14.74 22.78
N GLU A 209 14.81 14.86 23.67
CA GLU A 209 14.98 14.79 25.11
C GLU A 209 15.54 13.43 25.56
N ALA A 210 15.05 12.32 24.99
CA ALA A 210 15.57 11.00 25.30
C ALA A 210 17.05 10.86 24.91
N LYS A 211 17.44 11.37 23.73
CA LYS A 211 18.84 11.41 23.29
C LYS A 211 19.71 12.31 24.18
N GLU A 212 19.16 13.44 24.63
CA GLU A 212 19.87 14.35 25.51
C GLU A 212 20.05 13.76 26.92
N ARG A 213 19.01 13.12 27.47
CA ARG A 213 19.10 12.32 28.71
C ARG A 213 20.14 11.21 28.59
N GLU A 214 20.15 10.47 27.47
CA GLU A 214 21.16 9.44 27.21
C GLU A 214 22.58 10.03 27.17
N ARG A 215 22.76 11.19 26.54
CA ARG A 215 24.04 11.91 26.49
C ARG A 215 24.48 12.37 27.88
N GLN A 216 23.58 12.94 28.68
CA GLN A 216 23.87 13.38 30.04
C GLN A 216 24.26 12.20 30.94
N ASN A 217 23.49 11.11 30.89
CA ASN A 217 23.79 9.87 31.63
C ASN A 217 25.17 9.32 31.26
N LYS A 218 25.54 9.36 29.97
CA LYS A 218 26.88 8.98 29.49
C LYS A 218 27.99 9.87 30.05
N ILE A 219 27.77 11.20 30.09
CA ILE A 219 28.74 12.16 30.64
C ILE A 219 28.91 11.94 32.15
N GLU A 220 27.81 11.79 32.89
CA GLU A 220 27.84 11.56 34.33
C GLU A 220 28.52 10.23 34.67
N ALA A 221 28.22 9.15 33.93
CA ALA A 221 28.88 7.87 34.10
C ALA A 221 30.39 7.97 33.86
N LYS A 222 30.83 8.69 32.81
CA LYS A 222 32.26 8.93 32.55
C LYS A 222 32.92 9.75 33.66
N ARG A 223 32.22 10.74 34.23
CA ARG A 223 32.73 11.55 35.36
C ARG A 223 32.92 10.69 36.62
N LYS A 224 31.89 9.93 37.01
CA LYS A 224 31.93 9.03 38.18
C LYS A 224 33.03 7.96 38.08
N ILE A 225 33.32 7.49 36.87
CA ILE A 225 34.45 6.58 36.62
C ILE A 225 35.79 7.30 36.81
N LYS A 226 35.92 8.53 36.30
CA LYS A 226 37.15 9.33 36.43
C LYS A 226 37.44 9.69 37.89
N ASP A 227 36.40 9.98 38.66
CA ASP A 227 36.49 10.35 40.08
C ASP A 227 36.66 9.13 41.00
N GLY A 228 36.61 7.90 40.45
CA GLY A 228 36.80 6.65 41.18
C GLY A 228 35.60 6.20 42.01
N GLU A 229 34.46 6.89 41.91
CA GLU A 229 33.22 6.57 42.62
C GLU A 229 32.55 5.29 42.10
N VAL A 230 32.73 4.98 40.81
CA VAL A 230 32.09 3.84 40.14
C VAL A 230 33.12 3.10 39.29
N LYS A 231 33.17 1.77 39.39
CA LYS A 231 34.03 0.97 38.52
C LYS A 231 33.47 0.96 37.10
N PRO A 232 34.31 0.98 36.05
CA PRO A 232 33.84 0.97 34.67
C PRO A 232 32.85 -0.15 34.37
N GLU A 233 33.04 -1.32 34.97
CA GLU A 233 32.26 -2.54 34.73
C GLU A 233 30.79 -2.41 35.16
N ASP A 234 30.55 -1.67 36.24
CA ASP A 234 29.21 -1.41 36.78
C ASP A 234 28.40 -0.47 35.86
N ALA A 235 29.07 0.42 35.11
CA ALA A 235 28.43 1.34 34.18
C ALA A 235 27.91 0.65 32.89
N VAL A 236 28.49 -0.49 32.48
CA VAL A 236 27.95 -1.34 31.41
C VAL A 236 26.77 -2.17 31.90
N ALA A 237 26.84 -2.69 33.13
CA ALA A 237 25.72 -3.41 33.75
C ALA A 237 24.47 -2.51 33.85
N ALA A 238 24.68 -1.21 34.14
CA ALA A 238 23.64 -0.18 34.14
C ALA A 238 23.22 0.33 32.74
N LYS A 239 23.78 -0.24 31.65
CA LYS A 239 23.56 0.18 30.25
C LYS A 239 23.90 1.66 29.95
N ALA A 240 24.69 2.31 30.79
CA ALA A 240 25.04 3.73 30.61
C ALA A 240 26.16 3.94 29.58
N LEU A 241 27.07 2.97 29.42
CA LEU A 241 28.20 2.99 28.48
C LEU A 241 28.26 1.67 27.71
N SER A 242 28.80 1.67 26.50
CA SER A 242 29.04 0.42 25.74
C SER A 242 30.34 -0.28 26.18
N PRO A 243 30.47 -1.61 25.97
CA PRO A 243 31.70 -2.34 26.25
C PRO A 243 32.95 -1.79 25.55
N LYS A 244 32.80 -1.32 24.29
CA LYS A 244 33.88 -0.69 23.53
C LYS A 244 34.33 0.63 24.16
N GLU A 245 33.39 1.44 24.66
CA GLU A 245 33.71 2.69 25.34
C GLU A 245 34.47 2.46 26.66
N ILE A 246 34.14 1.40 27.41
CA ILE A 246 34.90 1.02 28.62
C ILE A 246 36.32 0.55 28.27
N ALA A 247 36.47 -0.30 27.25
CA ALA A 247 37.79 -0.77 26.83
C ALA A 247 38.69 0.42 26.47
N ARG A 248 38.14 1.44 25.79
CA ARG A 248 38.82 2.70 25.53
C ARG A 248 39.26 3.42 26.81
N ILE A 249 38.35 3.56 27.78
CA ILE A 249 38.64 4.22 29.06
C ILE A 249 39.74 3.47 29.84
N LYS A 250 39.68 2.13 29.90
CA LYS A 250 40.67 1.29 30.58
C LYS A 250 42.05 1.40 29.92
N LEU A 251 42.11 1.33 28.60
CA LEU A 251 43.36 1.44 27.84
C LEU A 251 43.97 2.84 27.98
N ALA A 252 43.14 3.89 27.93
CA ALA A 252 43.60 5.27 28.10
C ALA A 252 44.17 5.50 29.51
N ALA A 253 43.54 4.94 30.54
CA ALA A 253 44.04 5.00 31.91
C ALA A 253 45.33 4.21 32.10
N ALA A 254 45.49 3.06 31.41
CA ALA A 254 46.74 2.29 31.43
C ALA A 254 47.90 3.05 30.77
N ARG A 255 47.70 3.56 29.55
CA ARG A 255 48.71 4.37 28.84
C ARG A 255 49.13 5.60 29.63
N LYS A 256 48.18 6.24 30.32
CA LYS A 256 48.48 7.40 31.16
C LYS A 256 49.39 7.04 32.35
N ARG A 257 49.12 5.93 33.03
CA ARG A 257 49.96 5.45 34.14
C ARG A 257 51.37 5.07 33.67
N ASP A 258 51.48 4.45 32.50
CA ASP A 258 52.77 4.08 31.93
C ASP A 258 53.57 5.33 31.53
N ALA A 259 52.95 6.31 30.88
CA ALA A 259 53.58 7.61 30.57
C ALA A 259 54.05 8.34 31.85
N GLU A 260 53.23 8.39 32.89
CA GLU A 260 53.59 9.01 34.19
C GLU A 260 54.73 8.27 34.91
N LYS A 261 54.80 6.94 34.78
CA LYS A 261 55.79 6.10 35.46
C LYS A 261 57.15 6.07 34.74
N TYR A 262 57.14 6.08 33.42
CA TYR A 262 58.34 5.90 32.57
C TYR A 262 58.79 7.20 31.87
N GLY A 263 58.04 8.29 32.01
CA GLY A 263 58.37 9.59 31.42
C GLY A 263 58.17 9.67 29.91
N GLU A 264 57.40 8.73 29.34
CA GLU A 264 57.11 8.67 27.91
C GLU A 264 55.98 9.64 27.52
N GLU A 265 55.94 10.03 26.24
CA GLU A 265 54.88 10.91 25.72
C GLU A 265 53.52 10.18 25.71
N TYR A 266 52.48 10.82 26.25
CA TYR A 266 51.15 10.24 26.29
C TYR A 266 50.52 10.21 24.89
N VAL A 267 50.19 9.00 24.41
CA VAL A 267 49.48 8.81 23.14
C VAL A 267 48.00 8.53 23.40
N GLU A 268 47.14 9.33 22.79
CA GLU A 268 45.68 9.20 22.91
C GLU A 268 45.17 7.89 22.29
N VAL A 269 44.16 7.27 22.92
CA VAL A 269 43.60 6.00 22.45
C VAL A 269 42.57 6.26 21.35
N THR A 270 42.83 5.70 20.18
CA THR A 270 41.96 5.75 19.00
C THR A 270 41.15 4.46 18.84
N ASP A 271 40.21 4.45 17.89
CA ASP A 271 39.43 3.24 17.58
C ASP A 271 40.28 2.11 16.96
N ASP A 272 41.40 2.45 16.34
CA ASP A 272 42.32 1.47 15.76
C ASP A 272 43.10 0.69 16.84
N ASP A 273 43.24 1.26 18.03
CA ASP A 273 43.88 0.62 19.19
C ASP A 273 43.00 -0.43 19.89
N LEU A 274 41.72 -0.52 19.50
CA LEU A 274 40.70 -1.38 20.11
C LEU A 274 40.24 -2.52 19.18
N LYS A 275 40.93 -2.72 18.06
CA LYS A 275 40.66 -3.75 17.06
C LYS A 275 41.08 -5.15 17.50
#